data_AF-A0A6A6F2V4-F1
#
_entry.id   AF-A0A6A6F2V4-F1
#
_cell.length_a   1.000
_cell.length_b   1.000
_cell.length_c   1.000
_cell.angle_alpha   90.00
_cell.angle_beta   90.00
_cell.angle_gamma   90.00
#
_symmetry.space_group_name_H-M   'P 1'
#
loop_
_entity.id
_entity.type
_entity.pdbx_description
1 polymer ?
#
loop_
_entity_poly.entity_id
_entity_poly.type
_entity_poly.pdbx_seq_one_letter_code
_entity_poly.pdbx_strand_id
1 'polypeptide(L)'
;FSVHEAILREHSPFFRTALDSRWREGLSRIVELPEDSADIVSAWIQWLYFRRIPSKPISPPELPMDDGEYDLLARMYAFGEKVQADSFCDDCVTAMVLKTDEVAECGTRIFPGHSAIMILYNNTPPGCPARRFVVDMYVEYGLDAWIPKEVESSHPEFLADL
;
A
#
# COMPACT_ATOMS: atom_id res chain seq x y z
N PHE A 1 10.44 -2.15 -17.65
CA PHE A 1 9.13 -1.61 -18.09
C PHE A 1 9.36 -0.40 -18.99
N SER A 2 8.42 -0.09 -19.90
CA SER A 2 8.46 1.12 -20.73
C SER A 2 7.19 1.92 -20.48
N VAL A 3 7.33 3.19 -20.09
CA VAL A 3 6.21 4.04 -19.65
C VAL A 3 6.33 5.43 -20.28
N HIS A 4 5.22 6.07 -20.61
CA HIS A 4 5.23 7.43 -21.13
C HIS A 4 5.69 8.42 -20.05
N GLU A 5 6.77 9.15 -20.34
CA GLU A 5 7.36 10.13 -19.43
C GLU A 5 6.35 11.17 -18.93
N ALA A 6 5.49 11.67 -19.81
CA ALA A 6 4.49 12.68 -19.44
C ALA A 6 3.61 12.22 -18.27
N ILE A 7 3.16 10.97 -18.31
CA ILE A 7 2.30 10.36 -17.29
C ILE A 7 3.07 10.19 -15.97
N LEU A 8 4.34 9.75 -16.03
CA LEU A 8 5.17 9.63 -14.83
C LEU A 8 5.38 10.97 -14.13
N ARG A 9 5.69 12.03 -14.88
CA ARG A 9 5.93 13.38 -14.32
C ARG A 9 4.66 14.02 -13.76
N GLU A 10 3.51 13.70 -14.34
CA GLU A 10 2.22 14.21 -13.90
C GLU A 10 1.87 13.68 -12.50
N HIS A 11 2.07 12.37 -12.28
CA HIS A 11 1.63 11.69 -11.05
C HIS A 11 2.72 11.46 -10.01
N SER A 12 3.94 11.92 -10.26
CA SER A 12 5.04 11.75 -9.31
C SER A 12 6.04 12.90 -9.44
N PRO A 13 6.14 13.77 -8.41
CA PRO A 13 7.22 14.74 -8.27
C PRO A 13 8.61 14.10 -8.27
N PHE A 14 8.73 12.87 -7.74
CA PHE A 14 9.96 12.08 -7.81
C PHE A 14 10.38 11.86 -9.28
N PHE A 15 9.51 11.29 -10.12
CA PHE A 15 9.84 11.05 -11.53
C PHE A 15 9.96 12.36 -12.33
N ARG A 16 9.23 13.42 -11.94
CA ARG A 16 9.43 14.76 -12.50
C ARG A 16 10.84 15.28 -12.26
N THR A 17 11.40 15.02 -11.09
CA THR A 17 12.76 15.43 -10.75
C THR A 17 13.78 14.50 -11.39
N ALA A 18 13.60 13.17 -11.25
CA ALA A 18 14.54 12.17 -11.75
C ALA A 18 14.73 12.23 -13.27
N LEU A 19 13.66 12.51 -14.02
CA LEU A 19 13.73 12.58 -15.49
C LEU A 19 14.17 13.96 -16.01
N ASP A 20 14.39 14.95 -15.16
CA ASP A 20 14.95 16.24 -15.57
C ASP A 20 16.33 16.03 -16.20
N SER A 21 16.59 16.68 -17.34
CA SER A 21 17.81 16.49 -18.15
C SER A 21 19.10 16.93 -17.45
N ARG A 22 18.98 17.59 -16.29
CA ARG A 22 20.10 17.88 -15.38
C ARG A 22 20.65 16.62 -14.70
N TRP A 23 19.87 15.54 -14.63
CA TRP A 23 20.26 14.27 -14.01
C TRP A 23 20.63 13.22 -15.07
N ARG A 24 21.45 12.25 -14.67
CA ARG A 24 21.90 11.15 -15.53
C ARG A 24 20.71 10.35 -16.06
N GLU A 25 19.71 10.16 -15.22
CA GLU A 25 18.46 9.44 -15.49
C GLU A 25 17.60 10.17 -16.54
N GLY A 26 17.60 11.50 -16.52
CA GLY A 26 16.96 12.32 -17.56
C GLY A 26 17.67 12.24 -18.92
N LEU A 27 18.99 12.03 -18.93
CA LEU A 27 19.78 11.82 -20.16
C LEU A 27 19.65 10.39 -20.69
N SER A 28 19.73 9.38 -19.83
CA SER A 28 19.63 7.96 -20.20
C SER A 28 18.19 7.52 -20.46
N ARG A 29 17.20 8.25 -19.92
CA ARG A 29 15.78 7.86 -19.88
C ARG A 29 15.55 6.54 -19.15
N ILE A 30 16.44 6.18 -18.24
CA ILE A 30 16.38 4.96 -17.42
C ILE A 30 16.43 5.39 -15.95
N VAL A 31 15.41 4.97 -15.19
CA VAL A 31 15.35 5.10 -13.73
C VAL A 31 15.47 3.70 -13.14
N GLU A 32 16.47 3.49 -12.28
CA GLU A 32 16.71 2.22 -11.60
C GLU A 32 15.98 2.20 -10.26
N LEU A 33 15.23 1.11 -9.99
CA LEU A 33 14.47 0.88 -8.77
C LEU A 33 14.87 -0.49 -8.17
N PRO A 34 16.11 -0.66 -7.69
CA PRO A 34 16.66 -1.97 -7.34
C PRO A 34 16.04 -2.59 -6.08
N GLU A 35 15.46 -1.78 -5.20
CA GLU A 35 14.86 -2.22 -3.94
C GLU A 35 13.37 -2.55 -4.07
N ASP A 36 12.75 -2.22 -5.20
CA ASP A 36 11.32 -2.30 -5.39
C ASP A 36 10.94 -3.58 -6.14
N SER A 37 9.89 -4.26 -5.67
CA SER A 37 9.38 -5.45 -6.34
C SER A 37 8.80 -5.09 -7.72
N ALA A 38 9.15 -5.90 -8.73
CA ALA A 38 8.63 -5.77 -10.08
C ALA A 38 7.09 -5.81 -10.14
N ASP A 39 6.45 -6.56 -9.24
CA ASP A 39 4.98 -6.66 -9.18
C ASP A 39 4.34 -5.35 -8.72
N ILE A 40 4.95 -4.67 -7.75
CA ILE A 40 4.48 -3.37 -7.24
C ILE A 40 4.68 -2.29 -8.31
N VAL A 41 5.83 -2.29 -8.98
CA VAL A 41 6.09 -1.38 -10.10
C VAL A 41 5.11 -1.63 -11.25
N SER A 42 4.79 -2.89 -11.53
CA SER A 42 3.78 -3.26 -12.54
C SER A 42 2.38 -2.75 -12.17
N ALA A 43 1.96 -2.95 -10.91
CA ALA A 43 0.67 -2.46 -10.41
C ALA A 43 0.59 -0.94 -10.45
N TRP A 44 1.66 -0.23 -10.06
CA TRP A 44 1.78 1.21 -10.19
C TRP A 44 1.61 1.68 -11.64
N ILE A 45 2.29 1.02 -12.57
CA ILE A 45 2.18 1.36 -14.00
C ILE A 45 0.77 1.13 -14.52
N GLN A 46 0.11 0.03 -14.12
CA GLN A 46 -1.29 -0.18 -14.48
C GLN A 46 -2.18 0.95 -13.94
N TRP A 47 -1.97 1.36 -12.69
CA TRP A 47 -2.71 2.49 -12.13
C TRP A 47 -2.45 3.80 -12.89
N LEU A 48 -1.22 4.08 -13.31
CA LEU A 48 -0.89 5.29 -14.08
C LEU A 48 -1.71 5.41 -15.37
N TYR A 49 -1.99 4.29 -16.04
CA TYR A 49 -2.78 4.30 -17.28
C TYR A 49 -4.28 4.18 -17.05
N PHE A 50 -4.71 3.43 -16.03
CA PHE A 50 -6.11 3.03 -15.90
C PHE A 50 -6.85 3.59 -14.70
N ARG A 51 -6.13 4.20 -13.73
CA ARG A 51 -6.67 4.66 -12.43
C ARG A 51 -7.42 3.56 -11.69
N ARG A 52 -6.81 2.39 -11.64
CA ARG A 52 -7.38 1.21 -10.98
C ARG A 52 -6.36 0.57 -10.07
N ILE A 53 -6.78 0.33 -8.84
CA ILE A 53 -6.06 -0.49 -7.89
C ILE A 53 -6.49 -1.95 -8.13
N PRO A 54 -5.55 -2.89 -8.27
CA PRO A 54 -5.88 -4.30 -8.33
C PRO A 54 -6.56 -4.71 -7.03
N SER A 55 -7.74 -5.32 -7.14
CA SER A 55 -8.49 -5.85 -6.01
C SER A 55 -8.97 -7.25 -6.34
N LYS A 56 -9.04 -8.12 -5.34
CA LYS A 56 -9.58 -9.47 -5.45
C LYS A 56 -10.98 -9.46 -4.87
N PRO A 57 -11.98 -10.08 -5.54
CA PRO A 57 -13.28 -10.27 -4.92
C PRO A 57 -13.12 -11.09 -3.64
N ILE A 58 -13.83 -10.71 -2.57
CA ILE A 58 -13.93 -11.54 -1.37
C ILE A 58 -14.38 -12.95 -1.80
N SER A 59 -13.46 -13.89 -1.68
CA SER A 59 -13.73 -15.30 -1.82
C SER A 59 -13.91 -15.86 -0.41
N PRO A 60 -14.98 -16.63 -0.12
CA PRO A 60 -15.05 -17.37 1.13
C PRO A 60 -13.75 -18.16 1.26
N PRO A 61 -13.04 -18.08 2.38
CA PRO A 61 -11.81 -18.82 2.51
C PRO A 61 -12.11 -20.32 2.32
N GLU A 62 -11.44 -20.98 1.38
CA GLU A 62 -11.19 -22.42 1.51
C GLU A 62 -10.29 -22.66 2.75
N LEU A 63 -9.49 -21.64 3.15
CA LEU A 63 -8.59 -21.62 4.30
C LEU A 63 -8.55 -20.22 4.98
N PRO A 64 -8.47 -20.13 6.32
CA PRO A 64 -8.71 -18.91 7.11
C PRO A 64 -7.56 -17.88 7.12
N MET A 65 -6.89 -17.63 6.00
CA MET A 65 -5.81 -16.64 5.91
C MET A 65 -6.21 -15.42 5.05
N ASP A 66 -5.65 -14.27 5.41
CA ASP A 66 -5.61 -13.06 4.56
C ASP A 66 -5.21 -13.46 3.13
N ASP A 67 -5.99 -13.06 2.14
CA ASP A 67 -5.74 -13.35 0.72
C ASP A 67 -4.52 -12.59 0.16
N GLY A 68 -3.84 -11.84 1.02
CA GLY A 68 -2.62 -11.09 0.78
C GLY A 68 -2.89 -9.76 0.08
N GLU A 69 -4.16 -9.35 -0.06
CA GLU A 69 -4.50 -8.08 -0.70
C GLU A 69 -4.14 -6.90 0.20
N TYR A 70 -4.32 -6.96 1.53
CA TYR A 70 -3.85 -5.88 2.40
C TYR A 70 -2.34 -5.73 2.36
N ASP A 71 -1.59 -6.83 2.27
CA ASP A 71 -0.14 -6.81 2.04
C ASP A 71 0.25 -6.19 0.69
N LEU A 72 -0.52 -6.45 -0.36
CA LEU A 72 -0.32 -5.83 -1.67
C LEU A 72 -0.59 -4.32 -1.60
N LEU A 73 -1.74 -3.92 -1.05
CA LEU A 73 -2.15 -2.53 -0.89
C LEU A 73 -1.17 -1.74 -0.01
N ALA A 74 -0.68 -2.34 1.07
CA ALA A 74 0.32 -1.73 1.95
C ALA A 74 1.65 -1.47 1.23
N ARG A 75 2.11 -2.44 0.42
CA ARG A 75 3.33 -2.28 -0.39
C ARG A 75 3.14 -1.26 -1.51
N MET A 76 1.96 -1.20 -2.13
CA MET A 76 1.61 -0.18 -3.12
C MET A 76 1.61 1.21 -2.50
N TYR A 77 0.99 1.38 -1.32
CA TYR A 77 0.99 2.64 -0.59
C TYR A 77 2.41 3.08 -0.23
N ALA A 78 3.22 2.18 0.35
CA ALA A 78 4.62 2.46 0.67
C ALA A 78 5.45 2.87 -0.54
N PHE A 79 5.24 2.21 -1.69
CA PHE A 79 5.86 2.61 -2.95
C PHE A 79 5.38 4.00 -3.40
N GLY A 80 4.08 4.28 -3.29
CA GLY A 80 3.49 5.60 -3.56
C GLY A 80 4.14 6.70 -2.75
N GLU A 81 4.32 6.51 -1.44
CA GLU A 81 5.05 7.45 -0.56
C GLU A 81 6.49 7.68 -1.05
N LYS A 82 7.21 6.59 -1.38
CA LYS A 82 8.59 6.65 -1.88
C LYS A 82 8.70 7.50 -3.15
N VAL A 83 7.76 7.32 -4.10
CA VAL A 83 7.74 8.07 -5.37
C VAL A 83 6.89 9.33 -5.31
N GLN A 84 6.43 9.74 -4.12
CA GLN A 84 5.63 10.95 -3.88
C GLN A 84 4.35 11.00 -4.75
N ALA A 85 3.70 9.87 -4.94
CA ALA A 85 2.48 9.76 -5.74
C ALA A 85 1.22 9.86 -4.87
N ASP A 86 0.90 11.06 -4.37
CA ASP A 86 -0.18 11.27 -3.41
C ASP A 86 -1.54 10.70 -3.88
N SER A 87 -1.93 10.99 -5.13
CA SER A 87 -3.18 10.45 -5.71
C SER A 87 -3.22 8.91 -5.76
N PHE A 88 -2.06 8.26 -5.81
CA PHE A 88 -1.98 6.80 -5.76
C PHE A 88 -2.14 6.27 -4.35
N CYS A 89 -1.52 6.96 -3.38
CA CYS A 89 -1.67 6.67 -1.96
C CYS A 89 -3.15 6.81 -1.55
N ASP A 90 -3.82 7.88 -1.99
CA ASP A 90 -5.25 8.10 -1.76
C ASP A 90 -6.11 6.97 -2.32
N ASP A 91 -5.83 6.52 -3.56
CA ASP A 91 -6.54 5.40 -4.18
C ASP A 91 -6.23 4.07 -3.48
N CYS A 92 -5.02 3.85 -2.97
CA CYS A 92 -4.67 2.68 -2.17
C CYS A 92 -5.45 2.64 -0.85
N VAL A 93 -5.54 3.76 -0.13
CA VAL A 93 -6.33 3.84 1.11
C VAL A 93 -7.82 3.65 0.80
N THR A 94 -8.32 4.24 -0.29
CA THR A 94 -9.69 4.03 -0.74
C THR A 94 -9.95 2.54 -1.00
N ALA A 95 -9.04 1.84 -1.66
CA ALA A 95 -9.16 0.40 -1.89
C ALA A 95 -9.13 -0.41 -0.57
N MET A 96 -8.30 -0.02 0.40
CA MET A 96 -8.29 -0.67 1.72
C MET A 96 -9.62 -0.51 2.48
N VAL A 97 -10.21 0.70 2.42
CA VAL A 97 -11.52 0.98 3.03
C VAL A 97 -12.61 0.17 2.34
N LEU A 98 -12.66 0.19 1.00
CA LEU A 98 -13.64 -0.59 0.23
C LEU A 98 -13.54 -2.08 0.55
N LYS A 99 -12.32 -2.63 0.66
CA LYS A 99 -12.13 -4.03 1.05
C LYS A 99 -12.65 -4.34 2.45
N THR A 100 -12.54 -3.41 3.39
CA THR A 100 -13.09 -3.59 4.74
C THR A 100 -14.63 -3.60 4.75
N ASP A 101 -15.24 -2.81 3.86
CA ASP A 101 -16.70 -2.75 3.72
C ASP A 101 -17.28 -3.98 3.03
N GLU A 102 -16.48 -4.75 2.28
CA GLU A 102 -16.91 -6.00 1.68
C GLU A 102 -17.20 -7.06 2.74
N VAL A 103 -18.37 -7.72 2.62
CA VAL A 103 -18.82 -8.76 3.55
C VAL A 103 -18.92 -10.08 2.78
N ALA A 104 -18.19 -11.09 3.26
CA ALA A 104 -18.25 -12.44 2.71
C ALA A 104 -19.64 -13.06 2.84
N GLU A 105 -19.94 -14.09 2.06
CA GLU A 105 -21.23 -14.81 2.13
C GLU A 105 -21.53 -15.37 3.54
N CYS A 106 -20.48 -15.72 4.29
CA CYS A 106 -20.59 -16.18 5.68
C CYS A 106 -20.77 -15.05 6.72
N GLY A 107 -20.90 -13.79 6.28
CA GLY A 107 -21.10 -12.62 7.13
C GLY A 107 -19.82 -12.05 7.75
N THR A 108 -18.65 -12.56 7.37
CA THR A 108 -17.35 -12.10 7.89
C THR A 108 -16.76 -10.98 7.04
N ARG A 109 -15.99 -10.11 7.68
CA ARG A 109 -15.18 -9.05 7.05
C ARG A 109 -13.70 -9.39 7.21
N ILE A 110 -12.89 -8.87 6.29
CA ILE A 110 -11.44 -9.05 6.31
C ILE A 110 -10.80 -7.70 6.65
N PHE A 111 -9.90 -7.72 7.63
CA PHE A 111 -9.19 -6.54 8.13
C PHE A 111 -7.69 -6.66 7.88
N PRO A 112 -6.93 -5.55 7.90
CA PRO A 112 -5.49 -5.56 7.73
C PRO A 112 -4.81 -6.49 8.73
N GLY A 113 -4.07 -7.48 8.23
CA GLY A 113 -3.29 -8.39 9.07
C GLY A 113 -1.99 -7.77 9.58
N HIS A 114 -1.29 -8.54 10.42
CA HIS A 114 0.00 -8.18 10.99
C HIS A 114 1.05 -7.77 9.94
N SER A 115 1.15 -8.52 8.84
CA SER A 115 2.14 -8.25 7.78
C SER A 115 1.91 -6.88 7.12
N ALA A 116 0.66 -6.53 6.79
CA ALA A 116 0.30 -5.23 6.26
C ALA A 116 0.66 -4.08 7.22
N ILE A 117 0.41 -4.25 8.52
CA ILE A 117 0.80 -3.26 9.55
C ILE A 117 2.31 -3.07 9.57
N MET A 118 3.08 -4.16 9.58
CA MET A 118 4.54 -4.10 9.55
C MET A 118 5.05 -3.38 8.29
N ILE A 119 4.46 -3.64 7.12
CA ILE A 119 4.83 -2.96 5.87
C ILE A 119 4.58 -1.45 5.99
N LEU A 120 3.39 -1.05 6.43
CA LEU A 120 3.03 0.37 6.54
C LEU A 120 3.95 1.09 7.53
N TYR A 121 4.13 0.54 8.73
CA TYR A 121 4.94 1.21 9.75
C TYR A 121 6.44 1.23 9.43
N ASN A 122 6.99 0.23 8.74
CA ASN A 122 8.40 0.25 8.36
C ASN A 122 8.72 1.20 7.19
N ASN A 123 7.74 1.51 6.32
CA ASN A 123 8.00 2.14 5.02
C ASN A 123 7.24 3.46 4.78
N THR A 124 6.53 3.97 5.79
CA THR A 124 5.79 5.24 5.68
C THR A 124 6.13 6.16 6.84
N PRO A 125 6.01 7.48 6.71
CA PRO A 125 6.26 8.40 7.82
C PRO A 125 5.15 8.35 8.88
N PRO A 126 5.44 8.77 10.13
CA PRO A 126 4.42 8.92 11.17
C PRO A 126 3.27 9.84 10.75
N GLY A 127 2.04 9.48 11.14
CA GLY A 127 0.84 10.28 10.89
C GLY A 127 0.26 10.19 9.47
N CYS A 128 0.84 9.38 8.57
CA CYS A 128 0.30 9.17 7.23
C CYS A 128 -1.11 8.54 7.27
N PRO A 129 -1.96 8.80 6.26
CA PRO A 129 -3.31 8.24 6.19
C PRO A 129 -3.40 6.73 6.34
N ALA A 130 -2.46 5.96 5.76
CA ALA A 130 -2.50 4.50 5.85
C ALA A 130 -2.24 3.96 7.27
N ARG A 131 -1.34 4.59 8.05
CA ARG A 131 -1.13 4.24 9.46
C ARG A 131 -2.38 4.54 10.29
N ARG A 132 -3.01 5.70 10.05
CA ARG A 132 -4.27 6.05 10.72
C ARG A 132 -5.37 5.06 10.41
N PHE A 133 -5.51 4.69 9.14
CA PHE A 133 -6.49 3.68 8.71
C PHE A 133 -6.35 2.36 9.49
N VAL A 134 -5.14 1.79 9.60
CA VAL A 134 -5.00 0.51 10.33
C VAL A 134 -5.27 0.64 11.82
N VAL A 135 -4.93 1.78 12.43
CA VAL A 135 -5.29 2.06 13.83
C VAL A 135 -6.80 2.14 13.99
N ASP A 136 -7.49 2.91 13.14
CA ASP A 136 -8.96 3.05 13.17
C ASP A 136 -9.65 1.68 13.06
N MET A 137 -9.16 0.79 12.20
CA MET A 137 -9.70 -0.57 12.07
C MET A 137 -9.57 -1.38 13.36
N TYR A 138 -8.43 -1.29 14.04
CA TYR A 138 -8.17 -2.02 15.28
C TYR A 138 -8.90 -1.41 16.47
N VAL A 139 -9.06 -0.09 16.54
CA VAL A 139 -9.82 0.58 17.60
C VAL A 139 -11.32 0.30 17.48
N GLU A 140 -11.86 0.32 16.25
CA GLU A 140 -13.30 0.17 16.02
C GLU A 140 -13.75 -1.31 16.00
N TYR A 141 -12.95 -2.21 15.43
CA TYR A 141 -13.33 -3.61 15.18
C TYR A 141 -12.42 -4.64 15.85
N GLY A 142 -11.33 -4.21 16.48
CA GLY A 142 -10.33 -5.11 17.04
C GLY A 142 -10.89 -6.01 18.15
N LEU A 143 -10.35 -7.23 18.19
CA LEU A 143 -10.57 -8.18 19.28
C LEU A 143 -9.27 -8.35 20.06
N ASP A 144 -9.36 -8.71 21.34
CA ASP A 144 -8.18 -9.00 22.18
C ASP A 144 -7.22 -10.01 21.53
N ALA A 145 -7.74 -10.91 20.69
CA ALA A 145 -6.95 -11.90 19.96
C ALA A 145 -6.14 -11.35 18.77
N TRP A 146 -6.42 -10.13 18.30
CA TRP A 146 -5.74 -9.52 17.15
C TRP A 146 -4.40 -8.88 17.52
N ILE A 147 -4.20 -8.57 18.80
CA ILE A 147 -2.93 -8.06 19.32
C ILE A 147 -2.16 -9.28 19.87
N PRO A 148 -1.01 -9.65 19.27
CA PRO A 148 -0.15 -10.69 19.81
C PRO A 148 0.21 -10.40 21.26
N LYS A 149 0.22 -11.43 22.12
CA LYS A 149 0.60 -11.28 23.52
C LYS A 149 2.08 -10.95 23.67
N GLU A 150 2.89 -11.46 22.76
CA GLU A 150 4.30 -11.14 22.63
C GLU A 150 4.44 -9.76 21.96
N VAL A 151 4.67 -8.72 22.76
CA VAL A 151 4.84 -7.32 22.31
C VAL A 151 5.89 -7.19 21.18
N GLU A 152 6.94 -8.02 21.21
CA GLU A 152 7.99 -8.09 20.18
C GLU A 152 7.47 -8.50 18.79
N SER A 153 6.28 -9.13 18.75
CA SER A 153 5.61 -9.52 17.52
C SER A 153 4.79 -8.38 16.93
N SER A 154 4.71 -7.19 17.52
CA SER A 154 4.03 -6.03 16.94
C SER A 154 4.99 -4.89 16.68
N HIS A 155 4.67 -4.03 15.71
CA HIS A 155 5.48 -2.83 15.48
C HIS A 155 5.34 -1.89 16.70
N PRO A 156 6.45 -1.41 17.31
CA PRO A 156 6.39 -0.63 18.54
C PRO A 156 5.64 0.69 18.36
N GLU A 157 5.82 1.36 17.21
CA GLU A 157 5.07 2.60 16.91
C GLU A 157 3.59 2.32 16.66
N PHE A 158 3.21 1.13 16.16
CA PHE A 158 1.80 0.79 16.00
C PHE A 158 1.12 0.63 17.36
N LEU A 159 1.77 -0.06 18.29
CA LEU A 159 1.27 -0.17 19.66
C LEU A 159 1.22 1.17 20.40
N ALA A 160 2.04 2.14 20.01
CA ALA A 160 2.02 3.48 20.58
C ALA A 160 0.91 4.38 19.99
N ASP A 161 0.51 4.12 18.73
CA ASP A 161 -0.57 4.84 18.05
C ASP A 161 -1.96 4.29 18.37
N LEU A 162 -2.05 3.03 18.86
CA LEU A 162 -3.28 2.32 19.22
C LEU A 162 -3.83 2.76 20.60
#